data_AF-A0A3B0SNA3-F1
#
_entry.id   AF-A0A3B0SNA3-F1
#
_cell.length_a   1.000
_cell.length_b   1.000
_cell.length_c   1.000
_cell.angle_alpha   90.00
_cell.angle_beta   90.00
_cell.angle_gamma   90.00
#
_symmetry.space_group_name_H-M   'P 1'
#
loop_
_entity.id
_entity.type
_entity.pdbx_description
1 polymer ?
#
loop_
_entity_poly.entity_id
_entity_poly.type
_entity_poly.pdbx_seq_one_letter_code
_entity_poly.pdbx_strand_id
1 'polypeptide(L)'
;MYDYIRYAFVTCFFIFSAQVASATIIQADFSEELDLEEHGSSGPRVFYADDRAIGAGSELTIADETANPSGWNGYLDVDVSGYMLTLTHMEDFTDYQTASITLTDILFDIVGEMIVDVTLITGSIIDFAGSDPYTEEILFTDNSLTLNFFVNDVPAQDLFNFVDGGTATYQITTRTVSVDAPASLGLMLLGLAGFALRRRFVK
;
A
#
# COMPACT_ATOMS: atom_id res chain seq x y z
N MET A 1 30.62 -21.87 -61.64
CA MET A 1 29.31 -22.40 -61.22
C MET A 1 29.10 -21.89 -59.81
N TYR A 2 28.01 -21.16 -59.58
CA TYR A 2 27.86 -20.13 -58.54
C TYR A 2 27.87 -20.67 -57.08
N ASP A 3 28.73 -20.08 -56.24
CA ASP A 3 28.60 -20.13 -54.78
C ASP A 3 27.93 -18.83 -54.31
N TYR A 4 26.72 -18.94 -53.76
CA TYR A 4 26.02 -17.84 -53.08
C TYR A 4 26.09 -18.08 -51.56
N ILE A 5 26.97 -17.33 -50.88
CA ILE A 5 26.95 -17.22 -49.42
C ILE A 5 25.85 -16.21 -49.06
N ARG A 6 24.72 -16.71 -48.55
CA ARG A 6 23.67 -15.86 -47.95
C ARG A 6 24.02 -15.63 -46.48
N TYR A 7 24.44 -14.41 -46.16
CA TYR A 7 24.53 -13.93 -44.78
C TYR A 7 23.12 -13.66 -44.26
N ALA A 8 22.63 -14.52 -43.36
CA ALA A 8 21.43 -14.22 -42.58
C ALA A 8 21.84 -13.31 -41.42
N PHE A 9 21.54 -12.02 -41.52
CA PHE A 9 21.52 -11.12 -40.37
C PHE A 9 20.32 -11.51 -39.50
N VAL A 10 20.59 -12.19 -38.38
CA VAL A 10 19.60 -12.39 -37.32
C VAL A 10 19.63 -11.14 -36.45
N THR A 11 18.69 -10.24 -36.66
CA THR A 11 18.43 -9.12 -35.75
C THR A 11 17.71 -9.69 -34.53
N CYS A 12 18.44 -9.94 -33.44
CA CYS A 12 17.86 -10.24 -32.14
C CYS A 12 17.19 -8.97 -31.60
N PHE A 13 15.87 -8.90 -31.68
CA PHE A 13 15.06 -7.89 -31.02
C PHE A 13 15.00 -8.23 -29.53
N PHE A 14 15.89 -7.64 -28.73
CA PHE A 14 15.78 -7.71 -27.27
C PHE A 14 14.64 -6.80 -26.83
N ILE A 15 13.50 -7.40 -26.49
CA ILE A 15 12.43 -6.72 -25.78
C ILE A 15 12.90 -6.60 -24.33
N PHE A 16 13.42 -5.43 -23.94
CA PHE A 16 13.57 -5.08 -22.53
C PHE A 16 12.15 -4.85 -21.98
N SER A 17 11.60 -5.84 -21.28
CA SER A 17 10.51 -5.58 -20.33
C SER A 17 11.11 -4.76 -19.18
N ALA A 18 10.84 -3.46 -19.13
CA ALA A 18 11.14 -2.68 -17.94
C ALA A 18 10.23 -3.21 -16.83
N GLN A 19 10.78 -4.03 -15.93
CA GLN A 19 10.13 -4.29 -14.66
C GLN A 19 10.13 -2.95 -13.91
N VAL A 20 8.95 -2.36 -13.75
CA VAL A 20 8.75 -1.28 -12.77
C VAL A 20 8.87 -1.98 -11.42
N ALA A 21 10.02 -1.85 -10.76
CA ALA A 21 10.19 -2.36 -9.41
C ALA A 21 9.36 -1.46 -8.49
N SER A 22 8.47 -2.05 -7.68
CA SER A 22 7.85 -1.33 -6.57
C SER A 22 8.91 -1.01 -5.52
N ALA A 23 8.86 0.20 -4.99
CA ALA A 23 9.65 0.61 -3.85
C ALA A 23 9.19 -0.11 -2.58
N THR A 24 10.14 -0.34 -1.68
CA THR A 24 9.86 -0.98 -0.40
C THR A 24 9.36 0.07 0.59
N ILE A 25 8.30 -0.26 1.32
CA ILE A 25 7.87 0.53 2.48
C ILE A 25 8.86 0.27 3.61
N ILE A 26 9.36 1.34 4.23
CA ILE A 26 10.34 1.25 5.32
C ILE A 26 9.81 1.78 6.64
N GLN A 27 8.74 2.58 6.60
CA GLN A 27 8.06 3.10 7.78
C GLN A 27 6.64 3.55 7.41
N ALA A 28 5.70 3.45 8.35
CA ALA A 28 4.38 4.04 8.25
C ALA A 28 3.75 4.14 9.66
N ASP A 29 2.65 4.88 9.74
CA ASP A 29 1.71 4.78 10.86
C ASP A 29 0.65 3.74 10.52
N PHE A 30 0.25 2.95 11.51
CA PHE A 30 -0.72 1.88 11.35
C PHE A 30 -1.88 2.09 12.30
N SER A 31 -3.10 1.93 11.80
CA SER A 31 -4.29 1.84 12.63
C SER A 31 -5.22 0.74 12.16
N GLU A 32 -5.89 0.13 13.12
CA GLU A 32 -7.00 -0.78 12.89
C GLU A 32 -8.18 -0.33 13.75
N GLU A 33 -9.37 -0.29 13.14
CA GLU A 33 -10.64 -0.04 13.83
C GLU A 33 -11.63 -1.14 13.47
N LEU A 34 -12.16 -1.84 14.48
CA LEU A 34 -13.17 -2.87 14.32
C LEU A 34 -14.42 -2.48 15.11
N ASP A 35 -15.59 -2.47 14.46
CA ASP A 35 -16.84 -2.06 15.09
C ASP A 35 -18.05 -2.96 14.76
N LEU A 36 -18.98 -2.96 15.70
CA LEU A 36 -20.31 -3.55 15.68
C LEU A 36 -21.32 -2.46 16.08
N GLU A 37 -21.37 -1.39 15.28
CA GLU A 37 -22.07 -0.13 15.60
C GLU A 37 -23.54 -0.32 16.01
N GLU A 38 -24.25 -1.29 15.43
CA GLU A 38 -25.66 -1.57 15.71
C GLU A 38 -25.88 -2.53 16.90
N HIS A 39 -24.84 -3.21 17.38
CA HIS A 39 -24.91 -4.19 18.47
C HIS A 39 -24.21 -3.74 19.76
N GLY A 40 -23.31 -2.76 19.68
CA GLY A 40 -22.58 -2.19 20.81
C GLY A 40 -22.71 -0.66 20.85
N SER A 41 -22.77 -0.08 22.05
CA SER A 41 -22.81 1.38 22.23
C SER A 41 -21.54 1.95 22.87
N SER A 42 -20.56 1.08 23.17
CA SER A 42 -19.35 1.48 23.88
C SER A 42 -18.26 1.98 22.94
N GLY A 43 -18.35 1.71 21.63
CA GLY A 43 -17.44 2.16 20.58
C GLY A 43 -16.51 1.07 20.03
N PRO A 44 -15.65 1.43 19.06
CA PRO A 44 -14.83 0.48 18.33
C PRO A 44 -13.67 -0.07 19.16
N ARG A 45 -13.16 -1.23 18.75
CA ARG A 45 -11.82 -1.69 19.15
C ARG A 45 -10.79 -1.03 18.24
N VAL A 46 -9.76 -0.42 18.82
CA VAL A 46 -8.79 0.41 18.11
C VAL A 46 -7.37 0.01 18.45
N PHE A 47 -6.56 -0.20 17.42
CA PHE A 47 -5.12 -0.41 17.49
C PHE A 47 -4.41 0.73 16.78
N TYR A 48 -3.27 1.16 17.32
CA TYR A 48 -2.50 2.24 16.72
C TYR A 48 -1.01 2.12 17.00
N ALA A 49 -0.20 2.30 15.95
CA ALA A 49 1.25 2.33 16.00
C ALA A 49 1.77 3.49 15.15
N ASP A 50 2.40 4.47 15.78
CA ASP A 50 3.00 5.66 15.17
C ASP A 50 4.47 5.40 14.77
N ASP A 51 4.92 5.99 13.66
CA ASP A 51 6.30 5.95 13.16
C ASP A 51 6.91 4.53 13.15
N ARG A 52 6.12 3.51 12.80
CA ARG A 52 6.53 2.12 12.89
C ARG A 52 7.45 1.75 11.73
N ALA A 53 8.70 1.43 12.04
CA ALA A 53 9.65 0.92 11.05
C ALA A 53 9.27 -0.51 10.62
N ILE A 54 9.31 -0.77 9.31
CA ILE A 54 9.01 -2.09 8.75
C ILE A 54 10.12 -3.07 9.11
N GLY A 55 9.74 -4.22 9.65
CA GLY A 55 10.64 -5.14 10.34
C GLY A 55 10.42 -6.60 10.01
N ALA A 56 10.81 -7.45 10.97
CA ALA A 56 10.49 -8.86 10.91
C ALA A 56 9.25 -9.12 11.78
N GLY A 57 8.19 -9.64 11.16
CA GLY A 57 6.89 -9.86 11.80
C GLY A 57 5.99 -8.62 11.72
N SER A 58 4.77 -8.76 12.22
CA SER A 58 3.71 -7.75 12.07
C SER A 58 4.03 -6.41 12.73
N GLU A 59 3.72 -5.33 12.03
CA GLU A 59 3.86 -3.94 12.47
C GLU A 59 2.74 -3.48 13.40
N LEU A 60 1.54 -4.05 13.27
CA LEU A 60 0.42 -3.86 14.19
C LEU A 60 0.00 -5.21 14.77
N THR A 61 -0.08 -5.27 16.09
CA THR A 61 -0.42 -6.49 16.86
C THR A 61 -1.33 -6.18 18.04
N ILE A 62 -1.73 -7.21 18.78
CA ILE A 62 -2.45 -7.05 20.07
C ILE A 62 -1.77 -6.11 21.06
N ALA A 63 -0.44 -5.97 21.00
CA ALA A 63 0.31 -5.10 21.90
C ALA A 63 0.04 -3.61 21.65
N ASP A 64 -0.52 -3.26 20.49
CA ASP A 64 -0.77 -1.90 20.04
C ASP A 64 -2.24 -1.49 20.28
N GLU A 65 -3.01 -2.25 21.07
CA GLU A 65 -4.38 -1.91 21.45
C GLU A 65 -4.41 -0.61 22.27
N THR A 66 -5.20 0.36 21.81
CA THR A 66 -5.38 1.65 22.48
C THR A 66 -6.77 1.79 23.10
N ALA A 67 -7.78 1.13 22.53
CA ALA A 67 -9.14 1.14 23.04
C ALA A 67 -9.86 -0.18 22.73
N ASN A 68 -10.61 -0.70 23.71
CA ASN A 68 -11.57 -1.80 23.51
C ASN A 68 -12.73 -1.66 24.50
N PRO A 69 -13.52 -0.58 24.40
CA PRO A 69 -14.57 -0.27 25.37
C PRO A 69 -15.74 -1.28 25.30
N SER A 70 -15.91 -1.96 24.16
CA SER A 70 -16.92 -3.00 23.96
C SER A 70 -16.46 -4.39 24.39
N GLY A 71 -15.15 -4.59 24.64
CA GLY A 71 -14.58 -5.85 25.11
C GLY A 71 -14.63 -6.97 24.08
N TRP A 72 -14.57 -6.64 22.79
CA TRP A 72 -14.55 -7.62 21.71
C TRP A 72 -13.21 -8.35 21.64
N ASN A 73 -13.26 -9.59 21.17
CA ASN A 73 -12.10 -10.41 20.88
C ASN A 73 -11.90 -10.44 19.36
N GLY A 74 -10.78 -10.93 18.85
CA GLY A 74 -10.49 -10.84 17.40
C GLY A 74 -9.86 -9.51 17.00
N TYR A 75 -8.80 -9.58 16.22
CA TYR A 75 -8.07 -8.45 15.65
C TYR A 75 -7.29 -8.92 14.42
N LEU A 76 -6.74 -7.99 13.66
CA LEU A 76 -5.89 -8.29 12.52
C LEU A 76 -4.45 -7.94 12.88
N ASP A 77 -3.57 -8.95 12.81
CA ASP A 77 -2.15 -8.67 12.68
C ASP A 77 -1.90 -8.06 11.29
N VAL A 78 -1.23 -6.91 11.26
CA VAL A 78 -0.88 -6.19 10.02
C VAL A 78 0.61 -6.30 9.79
N ASP A 79 1.01 -7.00 8.72
CA ASP A 79 2.41 -7.25 8.34
C ASP A 79 2.69 -6.63 6.97
N VAL A 80 3.73 -5.81 6.88
CA VAL A 80 4.25 -5.25 5.65
C VAL A 80 5.59 -5.87 5.32
N SER A 81 5.69 -6.51 4.16
CA SER A 81 6.95 -7.07 3.67
C SER A 81 7.26 -6.57 2.27
N GLY A 82 8.24 -5.67 2.17
CA GLY A 82 8.60 -5.03 0.91
C GLY A 82 7.50 -4.08 0.42
N TYR A 83 6.72 -4.55 -0.55
CA TYR A 83 5.59 -3.84 -1.15
C TYR A 83 4.28 -4.62 -1.00
N MET A 84 4.25 -5.60 -0.09
CA MET A 84 3.04 -6.38 0.21
C MET A 84 2.54 -6.03 1.60
N LEU A 85 1.22 -5.89 1.73
CA LEU A 85 0.50 -5.78 2.99
C LEU A 85 -0.24 -7.09 3.21
N THR A 86 -0.02 -7.76 4.33
CA THR A 86 -0.71 -8.99 4.72
C THR A 86 -1.50 -8.74 5.99
N LEU A 87 -2.78 -9.05 5.94
CA LEU A 87 -3.67 -9.09 7.09
C LEU A 87 -3.82 -10.53 7.52
N THR A 88 -3.63 -10.80 8.81
CA THR A 88 -3.88 -12.11 9.41
C THR A 88 -4.87 -11.97 10.53
N HIS A 89 -6.00 -12.67 10.44
CA HIS A 89 -6.95 -12.68 11.55
C HIS A 89 -6.41 -13.50 12.72
N MET A 90 -6.45 -12.87 13.88
CA MET A 90 -5.97 -13.40 15.15
C MET A 90 -7.13 -13.55 16.13
N GLU A 91 -7.14 -14.65 16.87
CA GLU A 91 -8.20 -15.09 17.81
C GLU A 91 -9.48 -15.60 17.13
N ASP A 92 -10.28 -16.36 17.90
CA ASP A 92 -11.47 -17.05 17.40
C ASP A 92 -12.51 -16.11 16.78
N PHE A 93 -13.34 -16.69 15.90
CA PHE A 93 -14.50 -16.09 15.21
C PHE A 93 -15.15 -14.95 16.01
N THR A 94 -15.01 -13.74 15.48
CA THR A 94 -15.76 -12.58 15.93
C THR A 94 -16.49 -11.97 14.74
N ASP A 95 -17.74 -11.60 14.98
CA ASP A 95 -18.60 -10.98 14.00
C ASP A 95 -18.37 -9.46 14.05
N TYR A 96 -18.31 -8.80 12.90
CA TYR A 96 -18.13 -7.34 12.77
C TYR A 96 -19.08 -6.75 11.73
N GLN A 97 -19.33 -5.44 11.83
CA GLN A 97 -20.07 -4.68 10.83
C GLN A 97 -19.15 -3.77 10.02
N THR A 98 -18.09 -3.27 10.65
CA THR A 98 -17.06 -2.46 10.02
C THR A 98 -15.67 -2.93 10.47
N ALA A 99 -14.73 -2.93 9.54
CA ALA A 99 -13.31 -3.05 9.82
C ALA A 99 -12.55 -2.09 8.92
N SER A 100 -11.66 -1.28 9.50
CA SER A 100 -10.82 -0.34 8.76
C SER A 100 -9.36 -0.55 9.14
N ILE A 101 -8.51 -0.78 8.15
CA ILE A 101 -7.06 -0.86 8.30
C ILE A 101 -6.48 0.31 7.54
N THR A 102 -5.75 1.19 8.23
CA THR A 102 -5.17 2.38 7.63
C THR A 102 -3.67 2.42 7.85
N LEU A 103 -2.94 2.70 6.77
CA LEU A 103 -1.53 3.04 6.74
C LEU A 103 -1.40 4.50 6.31
N THR A 104 -0.85 5.36 7.15
CA THR A 104 -0.58 6.78 6.84
C THR A 104 0.91 7.09 6.90
N ASP A 105 1.28 8.22 6.32
CA ASP A 105 2.66 8.73 6.30
C ASP A 105 3.69 7.68 5.85
N ILE A 106 3.30 6.88 4.86
CA ILE A 106 4.12 5.81 4.29
C ILE A 106 5.41 6.40 3.72
N LEU A 107 6.53 5.90 4.22
CA LEU A 107 7.86 6.23 3.73
C LEU A 107 8.42 5.06 2.92
N PHE A 108 8.86 5.37 1.70
CA PHE A 108 9.50 4.42 0.80
C PHE A 108 11.04 4.51 0.90
N ASP A 109 11.71 3.41 0.55
CA ASP A 109 13.18 3.35 0.44
C ASP A 109 13.74 4.20 -0.71
N ILE A 110 12.91 4.54 -1.70
CA ILE A 110 13.23 5.40 -2.82
C ILE A 110 12.50 6.74 -2.68
N VAL A 111 13.26 7.83 -2.76
CA VAL A 111 12.72 9.20 -2.67
C VAL A 111 11.85 9.53 -3.88
N GLY A 112 10.67 10.10 -3.63
CA GLY A 112 9.74 10.54 -4.67
C GLY A 112 8.87 9.42 -5.24
N GLU A 113 8.84 8.27 -4.57
CA GLU A 113 7.88 7.20 -4.83
C GLU A 113 6.50 7.54 -4.29
N MET A 114 5.50 7.04 -5.02
CA MET A 114 4.10 7.16 -4.66
C MET A 114 3.35 5.88 -5.00
N ILE A 115 2.29 5.57 -4.25
CA ILE A 115 1.36 4.49 -4.58
C ILE A 115 0.60 4.88 -5.85
N VAL A 116 0.49 3.93 -6.78
CA VAL A 116 -0.30 4.09 -8.02
C VAL A 116 -1.39 3.05 -8.18
N ASP A 117 -1.29 1.93 -7.46
CA ASP A 117 -2.30 0.89 -7.44
C ASP A 117 -2.15 0.02 -6.18
N VAL A 118 -3.26 -0.54 -5.71
CA VAL A 118 -3.28 -1.55 -4.65
C VAL A 118 -4.27 -2.63 -5.05
N THR A 119 -3.80 -3.87 -5.12
CA THR A 119 -4.60 -5.00 -5.60
C THR A 119 -4.50 -6.17 -4.61
N LEU A 120 -5.65 -6.77 -4.24
CA LEU A 120 -5.68 -8.05 -3.54
C LEU A 120 -5.11 -9.15 -4.47
N ILE A 121 -4.05 -9.82 -4.05
CA ILE A 121 -3.38 -10.84 -4.86
C ILE A 121 -3.71 -12.27 -4.42
N THR A 122 -4.00 -12.49 -3.14
CA THR A 122 -4.34 -13.82 -2.62
C THR A 122 -5.08 -13.74 -1.29
N GLY A 123 -5.87 -14.78 -1.02
CA GLY A 123 -6.51 -14.98 0.27
C GLY A 123 -7.86 -14.27 0.43
N SER A 124 -8.42 -14.44 1.61
CA SER A 124 -9.60 -13.75 2.12
C SER A 124 -9.51 -13.81 3.65
N ILE A 125 -9.77 -12.70 4.31
CA ILE A 125 -9.92 -12.67 5.77
C ILE A 125 -11.37 -12.87 6.20
N ILE A 126 -12.36 -12.74 5.31
CA ILE A 126 -13.79 -12.84 5.64
C ILE A 126 -14.38 -14.16 5.12
N ASP A 127 -15.18 -14.83 5.95
CA ASP A 127 -15.97 -16.01 5.61
C ASP A 127 -17.34 -15.60 5.06
N PHE A 128 -17.75 -16.20 3.94
CA PHE A 128 -19.05 -15.97 3.29
C PHE A 128 -20.17 -16.81 3.93
N ALA A 129 -20.11 -17.07 5.23
CA ALA A 129 -21.03 -17.97 5.92
C ALA A 129 -22.47 -17.41 6.04
N GLY A 130 -22.66 -16.10 5.81
CA GLY A 130 -23.95 -15.41 5.83
C GLY A 130 -24.46 -15.01 4.45
N SER A 131 -25.77 -14.77 4.34
CA SER A 131 -26.45 -14.31 3.12
C SER A 131 -26.12 -12.88 2.69
N ASP A 132 -25.25 -12.20 3.44
CA ASP A 132 -25.24 -10.75 3.45
C ASP A 132 -23.96 -10.25 2.77
N PRO A 133 -24.09 -9.46 1.69
CA PRO A 133 -22.93 -9.01 0.95
C PRO A 133 -22.19 -7.95 1.78
N TYR A 134 -20.93 -8.20 2.12
CA TYR A 134 -20.02 -7.13 2.52
C TYR A 134 -19.40 -6.48 1.27
N THR A 135 -18.92 -5.25 1.42
CA THR A 135 -18.05 -4.60 0.45
C THR A 135 -16.68 -4.41 1.06
N GLU A 136 -15.67 -4.69 0.24
CA GLU A 136 -14.30 -4.31 0.46
C GLU A 136 -13.98 -3.11 -0.42
N GLU A 137 -13.57 -2.01 0.20
CA GLU A 137 -13.16 -0.78 -0.47
C GLU A 137 -11.68 -0.50 -0.19
N ILE A 138 -10.92 -0.30 -1.26
CA ILE A 138 -9.50 0.05 -1.20
C ILE A 138 -9.35 1.51 -1.62
N LEU A 139 -8.88 2.34 -0.71
CA LEU A 139 -8.62 3.77 -0.94
C LEU A 139 -7.13 4.02 -0.76
N PHE A 140 -6.50 4.79 -1.65
CA PHE A 140 -5.10 5.16 -1.49
C PHE A 140 -4.81 6.56 -2.04
N THR A 141 -3.77 7.18 -1.48
CA THR A 141 -3.14 8.40 -1.98
C THR A 141 -1.67 8.11 -2.30
N ASP A 142 -0.86 9.14 -2.53
CA ASP A 142 0.57 8.97 -2.82
C ASP A 142 1.31 8.23 -1.70
N ASN A 143 0.91 8.42 -0.44
CA ASN A 143 1.60 7.88 0.75
C ASN A 143 0.64 7.37 1.85
N SER A 144 -0.60 7.01 1.49
CA SER A 144 -1.54 6.39 2.42
C SER A 144 -2.38 5.32 1.75
N LEU A 145 -2.84 4.35 2.54
CA LEU A 145 -3.70 3.25 2.13
C LEU A 145 -4.73 3.01 3.23
N THR A 146 -6.00 2.86 2.85
CA THR A 146 -7.07 2.40 3.72
C THR A 146 -7.79 1.22 3.07
N LEU A 147 -7.95 0.14 3.82
CA LEU A 147 -8.79 -1.00 3.49
C LEU A 147 -10.01 -0.95 4.39
N ASN A 148 -11.19 -0.78 3.81
CA ASN A 148 -12.46 -0.77 4.53
C ASN A 148 -13.27 -2.01 4.17
N PHE A 149 -13.78 -2.69 5.19
CA PHE A 149 -14.74 -3.77 5.06
C PHE A 149 -16.01 -3.34 5.77
N PHE A 150 -17.14 -3.38 5.09
CA PHE A 150 -18.43 -3.01 5.69
C PHE A 150 -19.58 -3.79 5.08
N VAL A 151 -20.61 -4.04 5.88
CA VAL A 151 -21.85 -4.67 5.41
C VAL A 151 -22.63 -3.68 4.52
N ASN A 152 -23.09 -4.13 3.34
CA ASN A 152 -23.66 -3.24 2.31
C ASN A 152 -25.05 -2.68 2.63
N ASP A 153 -25.84 -3.44 3.36
CA ASP A 153 -27.16 -3.04 3.83
C ASP A 153 -27.10 -3.23 5.35
N VAL A 154 -27.46 -2.21 6.12
CA VAL A 154 -27.34 -2.25 7.58
C VAL A 154 -28.71 -2.54 8.23
N PRO A 155 -29.32 -3.72 8.09
CA PRO A 155 -30.10 -4.25 9.18
C PRO A 155 -29.18 -4.49 10.38
N ALA A 156 -29.67 -4.22 11.60
CA ALA A 156 -28.97 -4.49 12.87
C ALA A 156 -28.77 -5.99 13.18
N GLN A 157 -28.66 -6.84 12.17
CA GLN A 157 -28.42 -8.28 12.28
C GLN A 157 -27.37 -8.76 11.28
N ASP A 158 -27.04 -7.96 10.28
CA ASP A 158 -26.12 -8.36 9.23
C ASP A 158 -24.69 -8.10 9.72
N LEU A 159 -23.86 -9.12 9.56
CA LEU A 159 -22.52 -9.22 10.11
C LEU A 159 -21.64 -9.94 9.09
N PHE A 160 -20.34 -9.64 9.10
CA PHE A 160 -19.34 -10.49 8.48
C PHE A 160 -18.43 -11.09 9.54
N ASN A 161 -17.90 -12.28 9.25
CA ASN A 161 -17.07 -13.01 10.18
C ASN A 161 -15.68 -13.12 9.59
N PHE A 162 -14.66 -12.86 10.39
CA PHE A 162 -13.31 -13.22 9.97
C PHE A 162 -13.12 -14.73 10.00
N VAL A 163 -12.43 -15.28 9.00
CA VAL A 163 -12.00 -16.67 8.97
C VAL A 163 -10.94 -16.86 10.05
N ASP A 164 -11.08 -17.85 10.92
CA ASP A 164 -10.05 -18.20 11.90
C ASP A 164 -8.71 -18.54 11.19
N GLY A 165 -7.65 -17.81 11.54
CA GLY A 165 -6.36 -17.86 10.86
C GLY A 165 -6.40 -17.43 9.38
N GLY A 166 -7.46 -16.73 8.97
CA GLY A 166 -7.62 -16.20 7.63
C GLY A 166 -6.54 -15.19 7.29
N THR A 167 -6.09 -15.20 6.04
CA THR A 167 -5.05 -14.29 5.55
C THR A 167 -5.47 -13.65 4.25
N ALA A 168 -5.23 -12.37 4.08
CA ALA A 168 -5.37 -11.65 2.82
C ALA A 168 -4.09 -10.84 2.54
N THR A 169 -3.57 -10.93 1.32
CA THR A 169 -2.36 -10.21 0.92
C THR A 169 -2.65 -9.29 -0.26
N TYR A 170 -2.25 -8.03 -0.10
CA TYR A 170 -2.38 -6.95 -1.05
C TYR A 170 -1.00 -6.59 -1.60
N GLN A 171 -0.92 -6.42 -2.91
CA GLN A 171 0.26 -5.87 -3.56
C GLN A 171 0.08 -4.36 -3.75
N ILE A 172 1.06 -3.61 -3.24
CA ILE A 172 1.18 -2.16 -3.43
C ILE A 172 2.10 -1.92 -4.62
N THR A 173 1.56 -1.28 -5.66
CA THR A 173 2.33 -0.88 -6.83
C THR A 173 2.70 0.58 -6.69
N THR A 174 3.99 0.88 -6.85
CA THR A 174 4.49 2.25 -6.74
C THR A 174 5.10 2.72 -8.05
N ARG A 175 5.32 4.02 -8.15
CA ARG A 175 6.07 4.63 -9.25
C ARG A 175 6.79 5.88 -8.78
N THR A 176 8.06 6.01 -9.18
CA THR A 176 8.80 7.25 -8.97
C THR A 176 8.23 8.37 -9.82
N VAL A 177 7.90 9.51 -9.21
CA VAL A 177 7.62 10.74 -9.95
C VAL A 177 8.91 11.54 -10.05
N SER A 178 9.38 11.78 -11.27
CA SER A 178 10.51 12.68 -11.49
C SER A 178 10.08 14.10 -11.12
N VAL A 179 10.62 14.63 -10.01
CA VAL A 179 10.52 16.06 -9.73
C VAL A 179 11.44 16.77 -10.72
N ASP A 180 10.85 17.46 -11.70
CA ASP A 180 11.61 18.25 -12.66
C ASP A 180 12.52 19.23 -11.90
N ALA A 181 13.82 19.23 -12.24
CA ALA A 181 14.77 20.12 -11.61
C ALA A 181 14.29 21.57 -11.75
N PRO A 182 14.35 22.39 -10.67
CA PRO A 182 13.87 23.75 -10.75
C PRO A 182 14.60 24.49 -11.87
N ALA A 183 13.83 25.19 -12.72
CA ALA A 183 14.33 25.92 -13.88
C ALA A 183 15.46 26.95 -13.55
N SER A 184 15.65 27.24 -12.26
CA SER A 184 16.76 28.04 -11.74
C SER A 184 18.13 27.46 -12.08
N LEU A 185 18.31 26.14 -12.16
CA LEU A 185 19.58 25.52 -12.57
C LEU A 185 19.88 25.76 -14.05
N GLY A 186 18.85 25.69 -14.91
CA GLY A 186 18.97 26.03 -16.33
C GLY A 186 19.32 27.50 -16.55
N LEU A 187 18.70 28.41 -15.78
CA LEU A 187 19.00 29.84 -15.82
C LEU A 187 20.42 30.17 -15.32
N MET A 188 20.91 29.45 -14.30
CA MET A 188 22.25 29.67 -13.76
C MET A 188 23.34 29.23 -14.76
N LEU A 189 23.14 28.10 -15.46
CA LEU A 189 24.02 27.63 -16.53
C LEU A 189 24.02 28.59 -17.74
N LEU A 190 22.85 29.11 -18.14
CA LEU A 190 22.75 30.13 -19.19
C LEU A 190 23.40 31.45 -18.79
N GLY A 191 23.24 31.86 -17.52
CA GLY A 191 23.89 33.05 -16.97
C GLY A 191 25.41 32.96 -16.97
N LEU A 192 25.96 31.80 -16.58
CA LEU A 192 27.41 31.52 -16.61
C LEU A 192 27.95 31.50 -18.05
N ALA A 193 27.22 30.88 -18.99
CA ALA A 193 27.60 30.87 -20.41
C ALA A 193 27.60 32.29 -21.01
N GLY A 194 26.58 33.10 -20.68
CA GLY A 194 26.51 34.51 -21.11
C GLY A 194 27.66 35.35 -20.56
N PHE A 195 28.05 35.14 -19.30
CA PHE A 195 29.17 35.86 -18.68
C PHE A 195 30.54 35.47 -19.28
N ALA A 196 30.74 34.18 -19.58
CA ALA A 196 31.94 33.67 -20.22
C ALA A 196 32.10 34.21 -21.66
N LEU A 197 30.99 34.29 -22.41
CA LEU A 197 30.99 34.85 -23.77
C LEU A 197 31.26 36.37 -23.75
N ARG A 198 30.70 37.11 -22.78
CA ARG A 198 30.93 38.56 -22.65
C ARG A 198 32.40 38.91 -22.42
N ARG A 199 33.16 38.09 -21.68
CA ARG A 199 34.61 38.27 -21.49
C ARG A 199 35.45 38.12 -22.77
N ARG A 200 34.93 37.49 -23.82
CA ARG A 200 35.67 37.27 -25.07
C ARG A 200 35.53 38.42 -26.08
N PHE A 201 34.56 39.31 -25.89
CA PHE A 201 34.27 40.44 -26.79
C PHE A 201 34.66 41.82 -26.25
N VAL A 202 35.18 41.92 -25.03
CA VAL A 202 35.76 43.16 -24.50
C VAL A 202 37.28 43.08 -24.71
N LYS A 203 37.76 43.65 -25.81
CA LYS A 203 39.17 44.04 -26.03
C LYS A 203 39.25 45.55 -26.06
#